data_AF-A0A7R8VTW9-F1
#
_entry.id   AF-A0A7R8VTW9-F1
#
_cell.length_a   1.000
_cell.length_b   1.000
_cell.length_c   1.000
_cell.angle_alpha   90.00
_cell.angle_beta   90.00
_cell.angle_gamma   90.00
#
_symmetry.space_group_name_H-M   'P 1'
#
loop_
_entity.id
_entity.type
_entity.pdbx_description
1 polymer ?
#
loop_
_entity_poly.entity_id
_entity_poly.type
_entity_poly.pdbx_seq_one_letter_code
_entity_poly.pdbx_strand_id
1 'polypeptide(L)'
;MPDIASGGAQPDLPTLDLMWVESKSKKAALKLEKLDTDLKNYKSNSIKESIRRGHDDLGDHYLDCGDLSNALKCYSRARDYCTSGKHVVNMCLNVIKVSVYLQNWSHVLSYVSKAEATPDFTEVHGKDSNNQTILTRLKCAAGLAELATKKYKSAAKHFLAANFDHCDFPELLSASNVAMYGGLCALATFHRHELQKNVIFSSSFKLFLELEPQLRDIIFKFYESKYASCLKLLGDIKYEIIQKVDEKKITKTEIVRQHDIPKLTLFMILKMKEEFVNAVWKEGQIFEGCNAWESGSGYAEVLQPA
;
A
#
# COMPACT_ATOMS: atom_id res chain seq x y z
N MET A 1 -21.13 -45.20 28.35
CA MET A 1 -20.68 -45.87 27.11
C MET A 1 -21.74 -45.65 26.05
N PRO A 2 -21.35 -45.39 24.80
CA PRO A 2 -21.56 -44.10 24.12
C PRO A 2 -22.56 -44.17 22.95
N ASP A 3 -23.01 -43.01 22.44
CA ASP A 3 -22.85 -42.76 21.00
C ASP A 3 -22.73 -41.26 20.69
N ILE A 4 -21.78 -40.98 19.81
CA ILE A 4 -21.32 -39.68 19.34
C ILE A 4 -22.05 -39.44 18.01
N ALA A 5 -22.87 -38.39 17.94
CA ALA A 5 -23.31 -37.84 16.66
C ALA A 5 -22.90 -36.38 16.58
N SER A 6 -21.68 -36.20 16.10
CA SER A 6 -21.15 -34.99 15.49
C SER A 6 -22.11 -34.45 14.43
N GLY A 7 -22.56 -33.21 14.60
CA GLY A 7 -23.37 -32.49 13.62
C GLY A 7 -23.26 -30.99 13.82
N GLY A 8 -22.04 -30.48 14.03
CA GLY A 8 -21.79 -29.05 13.98
C GLY A 8 -21.96 -28.58 12.55
N ALA A 9 -23.08 -27.90 12.27
CA ALA A 9 -23.32 -27.21 11.00
C ALA A 9 -22.18 -26.20 10.76
N GLN A 10 -21.25 -26.55 9.88
CA GLN A 10 -20.38 -25.58 9.24
C GLN A 10 -21.28 -24.65 8.40
N PRO A 11 -21.08 -23.33 8.43
CA PRO A 11 -21.79 -22.43 7.52
C PRO A 11 -21.46 -22.86 6.09
N ASP A 12 -22.49 -23.25 5.32
CA ASP A 12 -22.38 -23.64 3.92
C ASP A 12 -21.60 -22.58 3.14
N LEU A 13 -20.36 -22.91 2.78
CA LEU A 13 -19.58 -22.09 1.86
C LEU A 13 -20.33 -22.04 0.52
N PRO A 14 -20.56 -20.86 -0.07
CA PRO A 14 -21.28 -20.76 -1.33
C PRO A 14 -20.57 -21.59 -2.40
N THR A 15 -21.29 -22.56 -2.96
CA THR A 15 -20.80 -23.44 -4.03
C THR A 15 -20.40 -22.64 -5.25
N LEU A 16 -19.29 -23.04 -5.89
CA LEU A 16 -18.78 -22.39 -7.09
C LEU A 16 -19.78 -22.51 -8.24
N ASP A 17 -20.34 -21.39 -8.67
CA ASP A 17 -21.21 -21.32 -9.85
C ASP A 17 -20.38 -21.40 -11.14
N LEU A 18 -20.26 -22.61 -11.68
CA LEU A 18 -19.54 -22.88 -12.92
C LEU A 18 -20.15 -22.16 -14.14
N MET A 19 -21.47 -21.99 -14.17
CA MET A 19 -22.14 -21.28 -15.26
C MET A 19 -21.80 -19.79 -15.26
N TRP A 20 -21.73 -19.19 -14.06
CA TRP A 20 -21.28 -17.81 -13.92
C TRP A 20 -19.82 -17.65 -14.35
N VAL A 21 -18.94 -18.59 -13.98
CA VAL A 21 -17.52 -18.57 -14.38
C VAL A 21 -17.38 -18.64 -15.91
N GLU A 22 -18.06 -19.59 -16.55
CA GLU A 22 -18.00 -19.76 -18.00
C GLU A 22 -18.56 -18.54 -18.75
N SER A 23 -19.72 -18.03 -18.32
CA SER A 23 -20.34 -16.82 -18.86
C SER A 23 -19.43 -15.59 -18.72
N LYS A 24 -18.77 -15.42 -17.57
CA LYS A 24 -17.80 -14.34 -17.35
C LYS A 24 -16.54 -14.49 -18.18
N SER A 25 -15.99 -15.71 -18.27
CA SER A 25 -14.82 -16.02 -19.09
C SER A 25 -15.09 -15.73 -20.57
N LYS A 26 -16.24 -16.16 -21.08
CA LYS A 26 -16.65 -15.88 -22.47
C LYS A 26 -16.81 -14.38 -22.73
N LYS A 27 -17.42 -13.63 -21.82
CA LYS A 27 -17.54 -12.16 -21.94
C LYS A 27 -16.19 -11.45 -21.91
N ALA A 28 -15.26 -11.92 -21.07
CA ALA A 28 -13.90 -11.40 -21.03
C ALA A 28 -13.17 -11.66 -22.36
N ALA A 29 -13.22 -12.89 -22.89
CA ALA A 29 -12.60 -13.24 -24.16
C ALA A 29 -13.14 -12.41 -25.34
N LEU A 30 -14.45 -12.19 -25.42
CA LEU A 30 -15.07 -11.34 -26.44
C LEU A 30 -14.64 -9.87 -26.32
N LYS A 31 -14.52 -9.35 -25.10
CA LYS A 31 -14.01 -7.99 -24.86
C LYS A 31 -12.55 -7.88 -25.30
N LEU A 32 -11.72 -8.87 -25.01
CA LEU A 32 -10.32 -8.92 -25.43
C LEU A 32 -10.18 -8.91 -26.95
N GLU A 33 -10.91 -9.77 -27.65
CA GLU A 33 -10.88 -9.85 -29.12
C GLU A 33 -11.29 -8.53 -29.78
N LYS A 34 -12.32 -7.87 -29.23
CA LYS A 34 -12.75 -6.55 -29.68
C LYS A 34 -11.66 -5.50 -29.50
N LEU A 35 -11.06 -5.42 -28.30
CA LEU A 35 -10.00 -4.46 -28.00
C LEU A 35 -8.76 -4.68 -28.89
N ASP A 36 -8.38 -5.93 -29.15
CA ASP A 36 -7.27 -6.26 -30.05
C ASP A 36 -7.57 -5.85 -31.50
N THR A 37 -8.82 -6.01 -31.95
CA THR A 37 -9.26 -5.58 -33.29
C THR A 37 -9.24 -4.07 -33.41
N ASP A 38 -9.77 -3.36 -32.42
CA ASP A 38 -9.75 -1.89 -32.36
C ASP A 38 -8.31 -1.36 -32.36
N LEU A 39 -7.41 -1.97 -31.57
CA LEU A 39 -6.00 -1.59 -31.54
C LEU A 39 -5.29 -1.81 -32.88
N LYS A 40 -5.58 -2.91 -33.59
CA LYS A 40 -5.07 -3.13 -34.96
C LYS A 40 -5.55 -2.07 -35.92
N ASN A 41 -6.83 -1.69 -35.85
CA ASN A 41 -7.40 -0.60 -36.65
C ASN A 41 -6.72 0.74 -36.36
N TYR A 42 -6.49 1.08 -35.08
CA TYR A 42 -5.78 2.31 -34.70
C TYR A 42 -4.33 2.33 -35.21
N LYS A 43 -3.65 1.18 -35.21
CA LYS A 43 -2.31 1.03 -35.78
C LYS A 43 -2.30 1.22 -37.28
N SER A 44 -3.28 0.64 -38.00
CA SER A 44 -3.44 0.84 -39.44
C SER A 44 -3.68 2.32 -39.79
N ASN A 45 -4.49 3.01 -38.99
CA ASN A 45 -4.80 4.42 -39.18
C ASN A 45 -3.66 5.36 -38.72
N SER A 46 -2.61 4.83 -38.09
CA SER A 46 -1.43 5.59 -37.62
C SER A 46 -1.74 6.76 -36.68
N ILE A 47 -2.83 6.67 -35.89
CA ILE A 47 -3.22 7.70 -34.93
C ILE A 47 -2.58 7.40 -33.57
N LYS A 48 -1.48 8.10 -33.24
CA LYS A 48 -0.70 7.85 -32.02
C LYS A 48 -1.53 7.84 -30.73
N GLU A 49 -2.41 8.83 -30.54
CA GLU A 49 -3.23 8.93 -29.32
C GLU A 49 -4.24 7.78 -29.21
N SER A 50 -4.83 7.34 -30.33
CA SER A 50 -5.73 6.18 -30.33
C SER A 50 -4.99 4.88 -30.03
N ILE A 51 -3.76 4.72 -30.55
CA ILE A 51 -2.92 3.56 -30.24
C ILE A 51 -2.53 3.55 -28.75
N ARG A 52 -2.20 4.72 -28.20
CA ARG A 52 -1.87 4.89 -26.78
C ARG A 52 -3.05 4.50 -25.88
N ARG A 53 -4.24 5.07 -26.14
CA ARG A 53 -5.45 4.73 -25.39
C ARG A 53 -5.85 3.27 -25.54
N GLY A 54 -5.74 2.71 -26.75
CA GLY A 54 -6.00 1.29 -26.97
C GLY A 54 -5.06 0.38 -26.18
N HIS A 55 -3.80 0.78 -25.97
CA HIS A 55 -2.88 0.05 -25.08
C HIS A 55 -3.24 0.20 -23.60
N ASP A 56 -3.73 1.36 -23.15
CA ASP A 56 -4.23 1.55 -21.78
C ASP A 56 -5.49 0.71 -21.53
N ASP A 57 -6.49 0.77 -22.41
CA ASP A 57 -7.75 0.01 -22.31
C ASP A 57 -7.51 -1.51 -22.27
N LEU A 58 -6.53 -1.97 -23.06
CA LEU A 58 -6.11 -3.37 -23.05
C LEU A 58 -5.41 -3.74 -21.75
N GLY A 59 -4.56 -2.85 -21.21
CA GLY A 59 -3.92 -3.01 -19.91
C GLY A 59 -4.93 -3.10 -18.77
N ASP A 60 -5.92 -2.21 -18.74
CA ASP A 60 -7.00 -2.20 -17.76
C ASP A 60 -7.82 -3.49 -17.83
N HIS A 61 -8.14 -3.97 -19.04
CA HIS A 61 -8.83 -5.24 -19.21
C HIS A 61 -8.01 -6.43 -18.71
N TYR A 62 -6.70 -6.46 -18.94
CA TYR A 62 -5.84 -7.51 -18.38
C TYR A 62 -5.78 -7.45 -16.85
N LEU A 63 -5.79 -6.25 -16.25
CA LEU A 63 -5.90 -6.08 -14.80
C LEU A 63 -7.22 -6.62 -14.25
N ASP A 64 -8.35 -6.30 -14.90
CA ASP A 64 -9.68 -6.83 -14.53
C ASP A 64 -9.73 -8.36 -14.63
N CYS A 65 -9.02 -8.95 -15.59
CA CYS A 65 -8.90 -10.39 -15.78
C CYS A 65 -7.90 -11.06 -14.83
N GLY A 66 -7.07 -10.28 -14.12
CA GLY A 66 -6.03 -10.78 -13.21
C GLY A 66 -4.70 -11.17 -13.88
N ASP A 67 -4.51 -10.89 -15.17
CA ASP A 67 -3.25 -11.15 -15.89
C ASP A 67 -2.30 -9.96 -15.79
N LEU A 68 -1.55 -9.93 -14.69
CA LEU A 68 -0.61 -8.85 -14.38
C LEU A 68 0.56 -8.76 -15.37
N SER A 69 0.99 -9.90 -15.94
CA SER A 69 2.14 -9.95 -16.85
C SER A 69 1.82 -9.30 -18.19
N ASN A 70 0.64 -9.59 -18.74
CA ASN A 70 0.21 -9.00 -20.01
C ASN A 70 -0.26 -7.55 -19.83
N ALA A 71 -0.85 -7.18 -18.69
CA ALA A 71 -1.12 -5.79 -18.35
C ALA A 71 0.15 -4.93 -18.39
N LEU A 72 1.23 -5.38 -17.74
CA LEU A 72 2.50 -4.65 -17.71
C LEU A 72 3.10 -4.45 -19.11
N LYS A 73 3.02 -5.47 -19.97
CA LYS A 73 3.48 -5.39 -21.36
C LYS A 73 2.67 -4.37 -22.17
N CYS A 74 1.35 -4.28 -21.94
CA CYS A 74 0.48 -3.33 -22.64
C CYS A 74 0.84 -1.88 -22.30
N TYR A 75 0.96 -1.55 -21.01
CA TYR A 75 1.38 -0.21 -20.59
C TYR A 75 2.82 0.12 -21.04
N SER A 76 3.72 -0.87 -21.04
CA SER A 76 5.10 -0.67 -21.52
C SER A 76 5.15 -0.34 -23.02
N ARG A 77 4.25 -0.92 -23.82
CA ARG A 77 4.13 -0.62 -25.26
C ARG A 77 3.48 0.73 -25.53
N ALA A 78 2.60 1.20 -24.64
CA ALA A 78 1.99 2.54 -24.75
C ALA A 78 3.03 3.67 -24.75
N ARG A 79 4.19 3.44 -24.12
CA ARG A 79 5.31 4.40 -23.99
C ARG A 79 5.73 5.04 -25.30
N ASP A 80 5.85 4.25 -26.36
CA ASP A 80 6.42 4.73 -27.63
C ASP A 80 5.43 5.66 -28.38
N TYR A 81 4.19 5.73 -27.91
CA TYR A 81 3.12 6.58 -28.43
C TYR A 81 2.83 7.80 -27.53
N CYS A 82 3.59 8.00 -26.45
CA CYS A 82 3.48 9.19 -25.59
C CYS A 82 4.06 10.43 -26.28
N THR A 83 3.23 11.46 -26.46
CA THR A 83 3.60 12.73 -27.11
C THR A 83 3.75 13.93 -26.16
N SER A 84 3.37 13.79 -24.89
CA SER A 84 3.43 14.84 -23.85
C SER A 84 3.93 14.23 -22.55
N GLY A 85 4.54 15.02 -21.67
CA GLY A 85 4.94 14.57 -20.34
C GLY A 85 3.75 14.09 -19.49
N LYS A 86 2.55 14.64 -19.68
CA LYS A 86 1.32 14.11 -19.04
C LYS A 86 1.05 12.66 -19.44
N HIS A 87 1.29 12.30 -20.70
CA HIS A 87 1.15 10.91 -21.17
C HIS A 87 2.20 10.00 -20.52
N VAL A 88 3.44 10.48 -20.36
CA VAL A 88 4.52 9.73 -19.70
C VAL A 88 4.20 9.49 -18.24
N VAL A 89 3.75 10.52 -17.52
CA VAL A 89 3.39 10.43 -16.10
C VAL A 89 2.23 9.47 -15.86
N ASN A 90 1.16 9.56 -16.66
CA ASN A 90 0.02 8.63 -16.56
C ASN A 90 0.44 7.17 -16.83
N MET A 91 1.24 6.94 -17.86
CA MET A 91 1.81 5.62 -18.14
C MET A 91 2.66 5.12 -16.96
N CYS A 92 3.49 5.98 -16.35
CA CYS A 92 4.27 5.61 -15.17
C CYS A 92 3.37 5.22 -13.99
N LEU A 93 2.26 5.91 -13.75
CA LEU A 93 1.31 5.55 -12.70
C LEU A 93 0.69 4.16 -12.95
N ASN A 94 0.29 3.86 -14.18
CA ASN A 94 -0.25 2.54 -14.54
C ASN A 94 0.79 1.43 -14.36
N VAL A 95 2.04 1.65 -14.78
CA VAL A 95 3.14 0.71 -14.55
C VAL A 95 3.38 0.50 -13.05
N ILE A 96 3.42 1.58 -12.25
CA ILE A 96 3.57 1.49 -10.79
C ILE A 96 2.46 0.64 -10.18
N LYS A 97 1.20 0.84 -10.58
CA LYS A 97 0.05 0.06 -10.10
C LYS A 97 0.27 -1.44 -10.33
N VAL A 98 0.63 -1.85 -11.55
CA VAL A 98 0.88 -3.28 -11.86
C VAL A 98 2.12 -3.80 -11.15
N SER A 99 3.19 -3.00 -11.06
CA SER A 99 4.43 -3.39 -10.38
C SER A 99 4.23 -3.59 -8.88
N VAL A 100 3.33 -2.84 -8.23
CA VAL A 100 2.92 -3.10 -6.84
C VAL A 100 2.22 -4.45 -6.72
N TYR A 101 1.34 -4.80 -7.66
CA TYR A 101 0.65 -6.10 -7.66
C TYR A 101 1.62 -7.27 -7.88
N LEU A 102 2.66 -7.07 -8.68
CA LEU A 102 3.75 -8.01 -8.88
C LEU A 102 4.81 -8.00 -7.75
N GLN A 103 4.64 -7.13 -6.73
CA GLN A 103 5.60 -6.91 -5.64
C GLN A 103 7.03 -6.55 -6.11
N ASN A 104 7.16 -5.93 -7.29
CA ASN A 104 8.45 -5.51 -7.81
C ASN A 104 8.76 -4.07 -7.37
N TRP A 105 9.22 -3.91 -6.13
CA TRP A 105 9.44 -2.61 -5.49
C TRP A 105 10.56 -1.78 -6.16
N SER A 106 11.60 -2.42 -6.69
CA SER A 106 12.67 -1.74 -7.44
C SER A 106 12.13 -1.08 -8.71
N HIS A 107 11.20 -1.76 -9.39
CA HIS A 107 10.54 -1.26 -10.58
C HIS A 107 9.62 -0.07 -10.25
N VAL A 108 8.90 -0.14 -9.12
CA VAL A 108 8.09 0.98 -8.60
C VAL A 108 8.96 2.22 -8.40
N LEU A 109 10.07 2.11 -7.66
CA LEU A 109 10.94 3.26 -7.37
C LEU A 109 11.54 3.86 -8.63
N SER A 110 11.96 3.03 -9.58
CA SER A 110 12.52 3.49 -10.86
C SER A 110 11.50 4.31 -11.66
N TYR A 111 10.24 3.89 -11.68
CA TYR A 111 9.18 4.61 -12.40
C TYR A 111 8.66 5.83 -11.65
N VAL A 112 8.73 5.84 -10.31
CA VAL A 112 8.51 7.06 -9.53
C VAL A 112 9.55 8.11 -9.90
N SER A 113 10.84 7.77 -9.83
CA SER A 113 11.91 8.72 -10.19
C SER A 113 11.81 9.19 -11.64
N LYS A 114 11.38 8.30 -12.55
CA LYS A 114 11.13 8.67 -13.95
C LYS A 114 9.95 9.65 -14.11
N ALA A 115 8.86 9.44 -13.39
CA ALA A 115 7.71 10.34 -13.40
C ALA A 115 8.08 11.72 -12.84
N GLU A 116 8.83 11.76 -11.73
CA GLU A 116 9.31 13.00 -11.10
C GLU A 116 10.30 13.78 -11.97
N ALA A 117 11.12 13.08 -12.76
CA ALA A 117 12.10 13.69 -13.67
C ALA A 117 11.51 14.18 -15.01
N THR A 118 10.22 13.98 -15.27
CA THR A 118 9.59 14.38 -16.53
C THR A 118 9.39 15.92 -16.53
N PRO A 119 9.87 16.66 -17.55
CA PRO A 119 9.93 18.14 -17.53
C PRO A 119 8.57 18.85 -17.37
N ASP A 120 7.47 18.27 -17.86
CA ASP A 120 6.11 18.80 -17.69
C ASP A 120 5.55 18.59 -16.25
N PHE A 121 6.24 17.82 -15.40
CA PHE A 121 5.85 17.58 -14.00
C PHE A 121 6.36 18.70 -13.09
N THR A 122 7.52 19.29 -13.41
CA THR A 122 8.19 20.32 -12.61
C THR A 122 7.69 21.74 -12.85
N GLU A 123 7.04 22.01 -14.00
CA GLU A 123 6.49 23.35 -14.30
C GLU A 123 5.23 23.69 -13.47
N VAL A 124 4.77 22.77 -12.61
CA VAL A 124 3.54 22.93 -11.83
C VAL A 124 3.78 22.74 -10.32
N HIS A 125 4.58 23.63 -9.76
CA HIS A 125 4.22 24.25 -8.46
C HIS A 125 2.98 25.17 -8.60
N GLY A 126 2.25 25.10 -9.71
CA GLY A 126 0.95 25.71 -9.91
C GLY A 126 -0.13 24.98 -9.12
N LYS A 127 -1.17 25.74 -8.75
CA LYS A 127 -2.33 25.34 -7.93
C LYS A 127 -3.30 24.36 -8.62
N ASP A 128 -2.82 23.55 -9.58
CA ASP A 128 -3.67 22.60 -10.28
C ASP A 128 -3.84 21.34 -9.42
N SER A 129 -5.04 21.18 -8.86
CA SER A 129 -5.44 20.06 -7.99
C SER A 129 -5.07 18.68 -8.54
N ASN A 130 -5.05 18.51 -9.87
CA ASN A 130 -4.72 17.24 -10.51
C ASN A 130 -3.23 16.88 -10.37
N ASN A 131 -2.33 17.85 -10.47
CA ASN A 131 -0.89 17.59 -10.36
C ASN A 131 -0.49 17.28 -8.91
N GLN A 132 -1.14 17.93 -7.95
CA GLN A 132 -0.99 17.60 -6.52
C GLN A 132 -1.50 16.19 -6.18
N THR A 133 -2.54 15.72 -6.88
CA THR A 133 -3.02 14.34 -6.77
C THR A 133 -2.00 13.34 -7.30
N ILE A 134 -1.42 13.59 -8.47
CA ILE A 134 -0.38 12.74 -9.03
C ILE A 134 0.85 12.70 -8.10
N LEU A 135 1.30 13.86 -7.61
CA LEU A 135 2.42 13.94 -6.67
C LEU A 135 2.15 13.11 -5.41
N THR A 136 0.97 13.26 -4.83
CA THR A 136 0.57 12.50 -3.63
C THR A 136 0.57 10.99 -3.90
N ARG A 137 0.07 10.55 -5.06
CA ARG A 137 0.11 9.13 -5.48
C ARG A 137 1.54 8.60 -5.62
N LEU A 138 2.43 9.38 -6.25
CA LEU A 138 3.85 9.02 -6.40
C LEU A 138 4.54 8.90 -5.03
N LYS A 139 4.30 9.85 -4.13
CA LYS A 139 4.85 9.80 -2.76
C LYS A 139 4.32 8.60 -1.97
N CYS A 140 3.03 8.28 -2.07
CA CYS A 140 2.46 7.10 -1.42
C CYS A 140 3.05 5.79 -1.98
N ALA A 141 3.21 5.69 -3.31
CA ALA A 141 3.81 4.52 -3.95
C ALA A 141 5.29 4.34 -3.58
N ALA A 142 6.06 5.43 -3.55
CA ALA A 142 7.45 5.41 -3.10
C ALA A 142 7.56 5.01 -1.63
N GLY A 143 6.71 5.60 -0.78
CA GLY A 143 6.62 5.26 0.64
C GLY A 143 6.34 3.77 0.84
N LEU A 144 5.40 3.20 0.09
CA LEU A 144 5.07 1.77 0.15
C LEU A 144 6.23 0.87 -0.32
N ALA A 145 6.92 1.24 -1.40
CA ALA A 145 8.06 0.47 -1.89
C ALA A 145 9.26 0.51 -0.92
N GLU A 146 9.54 1.66 -0.32
CA GLU A 146 10.57 1.81 0.72
C GLU A 146 10.19 1.07 2.01
N LEU A 147 8.89 1.03 2.33
CA LEU A 147 8.34 0.22 3.42
C LEU A 147 8.64 -1.26 3.21
N ALA A 148 8.30 -1.79 2.02
CA ALA A 148 8.49 -3.19 1.65
C ALA A 148 9.96 -3.60 1.62
N THR A 149 10.85 -2.67 1.25
CA THR A 149 12.31 -2.88 1.27
C THR A 149 12.95 -2.61 2.63
N LYS A 150 12.14 -2.45 3.70
CA LYS A 150 12.55 -2.26 5.11
C LYS A 150 13.31 -0.95 5.37
N LYS A 151 13.16 0.06 4.51
CA LYS A 151 13.79 1.38 4.64
C LYS A 151 12.83 2.38 5.31
N TYR A 152 12.53 2.15 6.60
CA TYR A 152 11.48 2.87 7.32
C TYR A 152 11.69 4.39 7.41
N LYS A 153 12.94 4.86 7.57
CA LYS A 153 13.23 6.30 7.65
C LYS A 153 12.92 7.03 6.35
N SER A 154 13.19 6.39 5.22
CA SER A 154 12.88 6.91 3.89
C SER A 154 11.38 6.83 3.62
N ALA A 155 10.74 5.70 3.97
CA ALA A 155 9.30 5.53 3.86
C ALA A 155 8.52 6.60 4.65
N ALA A 156 8.93 6.88 5.90
CA ALA A 156 8.33 7.94 6.72
C ALA A 156 8.36 9.30 6.01
N LYS A 157 9.52 9.69 5.45
CA LYS A 157 9.65 10.96 4.73
C LYS A 157 8.70 11.07 3.54
N HIS A 158 8.51 9.98 2.80
CA HIS A 158 7.59 9.95 1.66
C HIS A 158 6.12 10.05 2.10
N PHE A 159 5.71 9.30 3.13
CA PHE A 159 4.34 9.36 3.65
C PHE A 159 4.01 10.72 4.28
N LEU A 160 4.95 11.32 5.03
CA LEU A 160 4.78 12.66 5.62
C LEU A 160 4.71 13.77 4.58
N ALA A 161 5.22 13.55 3.37
CA ALA A 161 5.16 14.47 2.25
C ALA A 161 3.87 14.34 1.41
N ALA A 162 2.99 13.39 1.73
CA ALA A 162 1.70 13.23 1.06
C ALA A 162 0.72 14.35 1.47
N ASN A 163 -0.17 14.74 0.57
CA ASN A 163 -1.23 15.70 0.85
C ASN A 163 -2.55 14.98 1.17
N PHE A 164 -3.20 15.36 2.26
CA PHE A 164 -4.46 14.78 2.72
C PHE A 164 -5.60 14.99 1.71
N ASP A 165 -5.73 16.20 1.16
CA ASP A 165 -6.82 16.59 0.26
C ASP A 165 -6.79 15.85 -1.08
N HIS A 166 -5.68 15.16 -1.38
CA HIS A 166 -5.48 14.45 -2.63
C HIS A 166 -5.09 12.99 -2.42
N CYS A 167 -5.45 12.42 -1.26
CA CYS A 167 -5.18 11.04 -0.89
C CYS A 167 -6.29 10.07 -1.33
N ASP A 168 -7.06 10.42 -2.37
CA ASP A 168 -8.06 9.54 -2.98
C ASP A 168 -7.38 8.54 -3.93
N PHE A 169 -6.86 7.46 -3.34
CA PHE A 169 -6.29 6.35 -4.09
C PHE A 169 -6.57 4.98 -3.44
N PRO A 170 -7.86 4.57 -3.38
CA PRO A 170 -8.28 3.34 -2.68
C PRO A 170 -7.64 2.06 -3.25
N GLU A 171 -7.26 2.09 -4.54
CA GLU A 171 -6.61 0.96 -5.22
C GLU A 171 -5.22 0.62 -4.67
N LEU A 172 -4.56 1.56 -3.99
CA LEU A 172 -3.23 1.35 -3.38
C LEU A 172 -3.24 1.52 -1.87
N LEU A 173 -3.73 2.67 -1.38
CA LEU A 173 -3.59 3.05 0.01
C LEU A 173 -4.69 4.02 0.45
N SER A 174 -5.35 3.74 1.57
CA SER A 174 -6.28 4.69 2.19
C SER A 174 -5.51 5.75 2.98
N ALA A 175 -6.13 6.92 3.19
CA ALA A 175 -5.57 7.98 4.03
C ALA A 175 -5.27 7.50 5.48
N SER A 176 -6.13 6.64 6.05
CA SER A 176 -5.86 5.99 7.35
C SER A 176 -4.61 5.12 7.31
N ASN A 177 -4.38 4.34 6.24
CA ASN A 177 -3.14 3.56 6.12
C ASN A 177 -1.90 4.46 5.96
N VAL A 178 -2.01 5.60 5.26
CA VAL A 178 -0.92 6.59 5.17
C VAL A 178 -0.59 7.14 6.55
N ALA A 179 -1.61 7.49 7.35
CA ALA A 179 -1.43 7.96 8.72
C ALA A 179 -0.70 6.92 9.57
N MET A 180 -1.17 5.67 9.53
CA MET A 180 -0.58 4.55 10.25
C MET A 180 0.87 4.28 9.84
N TYR A 181 1.15 4.11 8.55
CA TYR A 181 2.50 3.79 8.08
C TYR A 181 3.46 4.96 8.25
N GLY A 182 3.03 6.18 7.95
CA GLY A 182 3.83 7.38 8.16
C GLY A 182 4.15 7.61 9.63
N GLY A 183 3.15 7.54 10.51
CA GLY A 183 3.32 7.80 11.94
C GLY A 183 4.13 6.72 12.64
N LEU A 184 3.89 5.43 12.35
CA LEU A 184 4.67 4.33 12.89
C LEU A 184 6.13 4.35 12.39
N CYS A 185 6.36 4.55 11.09
CA CYS A 185 7.72 4.66 10.56
C CYS A 185 8.48 5.85 11.16
N ALA A 186 7.81 6.99 11.30
CA ALA A 186 8.41 8.18 11.91
C ALA A 186 8.75 7.91 13.38
N LEU A 187 7.82 7.35 14.16
CA LEU A 187 8.06 6.99 15.57
C LEU A 187 9.23 6.01 15.74
N ALA A 188 9.39 5.07 14.79
CA ALA A 188 10.46 4.08 14.82
C ALA A 188 11.86 4.65 14.50
N THR A 189 11.94 5.69 13.66
CA THR A 189 13.22 6.06 13.00
C THR A 189 13.64 7.51 13.17
N PHE A 190 12.73 8.39 13.57
CA PHE A 190 13.02 9.80 13.75
C PHE A 190 13.47 10.04 15.18
N HIS A 191 14.47 10.92 15.34
CA HIS A 191 14.85 11.42 16.65
C HIS A 191 13.83 12.47 17.13
N ARG A 192 13.80 12.79 18.43
CA ARG A 192 12.83 13.73 19.03
C ARG A 192 12.65 15.03 18.24
N HIS A 193 13.74 15.64 17.77
CA HIS A 193 13.70 16.86 16.98
C HIS A 193 13.04 16.67 15.60
N GLU A 194 13.36 15.57 14.90
CA GLU A 194 12.73 15.24 13.61
C GLU A 194 11.24 14.94 13.78
N LEU A 195 10.85 14.25 14.85
CA LEU A 195 9.46 13.94 15.17
C LEU A 195 8.66 15.20 15.47
N GLN A 196 9.23 16.11 16.27
CA GLN A 196 8.60 17.39 16.56
C GLN A 196 8.35 18.22 15.29
N LYS A 197 9.40 18.39 14.47
CA LYS A 197 9.34 19.23 13.27
C LYS A 197 8.44 18.63 12.18
N ASN A 198 8.61 17.35 11.88
CA ASN A 198 8.02 16.74 10.68
C ASN A 198 6.66 16.06 10.94
N VAL A 199 6.31 15.78 12.20
CA VAL A 199 5.06 15.10 12.56
C VAL A 199 4.18 15.99 13.42
N ILE A 200 4.68 16.45 14.57
CA ILE A 200 3.87 17.19 15.56
C ILE A 200 3.50 18.59 15.05
N PHE A 201 4.46 19.31 14.46
CA PHE A 201 4.24 20.66 13.92
C PHE A 201 3.86 20.68 12.44
N SER A 202 3.71 19.51 11.81
CA SER A 202 3.29 19.42 10.41
C SER A 202 1.78 19.64 10.30
N SER A 203 1.37 20.78 9.72
CA SER A 203 -0.04 21.08 9.46
C SER A 203 -0.67 20.07 8.49
N SER A 204 0.08 19.63 7.48
CA SER A 204 -0.40 18.64 6.49
C SER A 204 -0.60 17.26 7.12
N PHE A 205 0.36 16.79 7.93
CA PHE A 205 0.27 15.45 8.50
C PHE A 205 -0.69 15.37 9.70
N LYS A 206 -0.98 16.50 10.35
CA LYS A 206 -1.98 16.58 11.41
C LYS A 206 -3.35 16.07 10.97
N LEU A 207 -3.76 16.37 9.73
CA LEU A 207 -5.03 15.91 9.16
C LEU A 207 -5.08 14.38 9.05
N PHE A 208 -3.98 13.74 8.67
CA PHE A 208 -3.86 12.27 8.67
C PHE A 208 -3.96 11.70 10.08
N LEU A 209 -3.31 12.32 11.07
CA LEU A 209 -3.36 11.89 12.47
C LEU A 209 -4.73 12.08 13.14
N GLU A 210 -5.59 12.95 12.61
CA GLU A 210 -6.97 13.09 13.08
C GLU A 210 -7.84 11.88 12.71
N LEU A 211 -7.48 11.13 11.65
CA LEU A 211 -8.12 9.85 11.33
C LEU A 211 -7.78 8.76 12.35
N GLU A 212 -6.59 8.82 12.96
CA GLU A 212 -6.06 7.79 13.85
C GLU A 212 -5.64 8.40 15.20
N PRO A 213 -6.62 8.77 16.05
CA PRO A 213 -6.36 9.49 17.31
C PRO A 213 -5.50 8.69 18.29
N GLN A 214 -5.60 7.35 18.29
CA GLN A 214 -4.76 6.51 19.14
C GLN A 214 -3.27 6.63 18.78
N LEU A 215 -2.94 6.65 17.48
CA LEU A 215 -1.57 6.82 17.00
C LEU A 215 -1.02 8.20 17.35
N ARG A 216 -1.85 9.23 17.22
CA ARG A 216 -1.51 10.60 17.64
C ARG A 216 -1.13 10.63 19.12
N ASP A 217 -1.93 10.01 19.99
CA ASP A 217 -1.68 9.98 21.43
C ASP A 217 -0.38 9.22 21.78
N ILE A 218 -0.06 8.16 21.05
CA ILE A 218 1.22 7.44 21.19
C ILE A 218 2.40 8.36 20.85
N ILE A 219 2.33 9.08 19.72
CA ILE A 219 3.40 9.99 19.29
C ILE A 219 3.62 11.09 20.34
N PHE A 220 2.55 11.69 20.87
CA PHE A 220 2.65 12.69 21.94
C PHE A 220 3.23 12.11 23.23
N LYS A 221 2.76 10.94 23.67
CA LYS A 221 3.29 10.29 24.89
C LYS A 221 4.75 9.90 24.75
N PHE A 222 5.20 9.50 23.56
CA PHE A 222 6.61 9.26 23.27
C PHE A 222 7.42 10.55 23.37
N TYR A 223 6.94 11.65 22.78
CA TYR A 223 7.61 12.95 22.85
C TYR A 223 7.71 13.50 24.29
N GLU A 224 6.65 13.32 25.10
CA GLU A 224 6.60 13.68 26.53
C GLU A 224 7.37 12.70 27.45
N SER A 225 8.05 11.69 26.89
CA SER A 225 8.80 10.67 27.65
C SER A 225 7.93 9.80 28.59
N LYS A 226 6.63 9.65 28.29
CA LYS A 226 5.68 8.78 29.01
C LYS A 226 5.65 7.37 28.40
N TYR A 227 6.80 6.69 28.42
CA TYR A 227 7.01 5.42 27.71
C TYR A 227 6.11 4.27 28.17
N ALA A 228 5.80 4.17 29.48
CA ALA A 228 4.90 3.14 30.01
C ALA A 228 3.52 3.17 29.34
N SER A 229 2.93 4.38 29.26
CA SER A 229 1.63 4.59 28.63
C SER A 229 1.70 4.44 27.11
N CYS A 230 2.81 4.86 26.49
CA CYS A 230 3.07 4.69 25.06
C CYS A 230 3.09 3.20 24.67
N LEU A 231 3.82 2.36 25.42
CA LEU A 231 3.93 0.92 25.16
C LEU A 231 2.61 0.19 25.35
N LYS A 232 1.82 0.58 26.37
CA LYS A 232 0.48 0.01 26.58
C LYS A 232 -0.42 0.27 25.37
N LEU A 233 -0.52 1.54 24.94
CA LEU A 233 -1.33 1.92 23.79
C LEU A 233 -0.85 1.29 22.48
N LEU A 234 0.47 1.15 22.31
CA LEU A 234 1.02 0.45 21.15
C LEU A 234 0.62 -1.03 21.12
N GLY A 235 0.52 -1.67 22.29
CA GLY A 235 0.02 -3.03 22.43
C GLY A 235 -1.46 -3.16 22.05
N ASP A 236 -2.28 -2.20 22.44
CA ASP A 236 -3.71 -2.16 22.11
C ASP A 236 -3.91 -2.00 20.58
N ILE A 237 -3.18 -1.07 19.94
CA ILE A 237 -3.19 -0.89 18.48
C ILE A 237 -2.74 -2.15 17.74
N LYS A 238 -1.72 -2.85 18.24
CA LYS A 238 -1.25 -4.10 17.63
C LYS A 238 -2.39 -5.12 17.54
N TYR A 239 -3.17 -5.28 18.61
CA TYR A 239 -4.28 -6.23 18.64
C TYR A 239 -5.38 -5.83 17.66
N GLU A 240 -5.73 -4.55 17.59
CA GLU A 240 -6.72 -4.01 16.65
C GLU A 240 -6.31 -4.24 15.18
N ILE A 241 -5.04 -4.01 14.85
CA ILE A 241 -4.52 -4.26 13.49
C ILE A 241 -4.59 -5.75 13.15
N ILE A 242 -4.22 -6.64 14.08
CA ILE A 242 -4.30 -8.10 13.86
C ILE A 242 -5.74 -8.52 13.59
N GLN A 243 -6.70 -8.05 14.38
CA GLN A 243 -8.13 -8.37 14.19
C GLN A 243 -8.65 -7.89 12.83
N LYS A 244 -8.34 -6.64 12.44
CA LYS A 244 -8.75 -6.08 11.13
C LYS A 244 -8.19 -6.86 9.94
N VAL A 245 -7.05 -7.52 10.10
CA VAL A 245 -6.41 -8.34 9.05
C VAL A 245 -7.10 -9.69 8.93
N ASP A 246 -7.51 -10.29 10.05
CA ASP A 246 -8.20 -11.57 10.05
C ASP A 246 -9.67 -11.46 9.59
N GLU A 247 -10.37 -10.37 9.92
CA GLU A 247 -11.74 -10.12 9.43
C GLU A 247 -11.81 -9.89 7.92
N LYS A 248 -10.83 -9.19 7.34
CA LYS A 248 -10.79 -8.88 5.90
C LYS A 248 -10.42 -10.07 5.01
N LYS A 249 -10.06 -11.24 5.56
CA LYS A 249 -9.93 -12.48 4.78
C LYS A 249 -11.28 -12.97 4.21
N ILE A 250 -12.42 -12.47 4.70
CA ILE A 250 -13.75 -13.01 4.40
C ILE A 250 -14.45 -12.33 3.21
N THR A 251 -14.07 -11.11 2.81
CA THR A 251 -14.76 -10.38 1.72
C THR A 251 -13.95 -10.29 0.43
N LYS A 252 -14.43 -10.98 -0.61
CA LYS A 252 -13.95 -10.97 -2.01
C LYS A 252 -14.02 -9.57 -2.65
N THR A 253 -13.02 -8.69 -2.46
CA THR A 253 -12.84 -7.54 -3.40
C THR A 253 -11.44 -6.92 -3.51
N GLU A 254 -10.38 -7.42 -2.88
CA GLU A 254 -9.02 -6.91 -3.15
C GLU A 254 -7.97 -8.03 -3.18
N ILE A 255 -7.73 -8.56 -4.39
CA ILE A 255 -6.72 -9.58 -4.70
C ILE A 255 -5.28 -9.06 -4.50
N VAL A 256 -5.11 -7.75 -4.26
CA VAL A 256 -3.82 -7.12 -3.98
C VAL A 256 -3.53 -7.04 -2.48
N ARG A 257 -4.58 -7.08 -1.65
CA ARG A 257 -4.44 -7.06 -0.18
C ARG A 257 -3.96 -8.39 0.39
N GLN A 258 -3.91 -9.46 -0.41
CA GLN A 258 -3.97 -10.81 0.13
C GLN A 258 -2.70 -11.37 0.74
N HIS A 259 -1.48 -10.86 0.51
CA HIS A 259 -0.32 -11.58 1.09
C HIS A 259 0.77 -10.83 1.84
N ASP A 260 0.95 -9.51 1.72
CA ASP A 260 2.08 -8.89 2.42
C ASP A 260 1.84 -7.57 3.14
N ILE A 261 0.98 -6.65 2.71
CA ILE A 261 0.88 -5.33 3.37
C ILE A 261 0.46 -5.44 4.87
N PRO A 262 -0.52 -6.29 5.24
CA PRO A 262 -0.78 -6.66 6.64
C PRO A 262 0.40 -7.30 7.39
N LYS A 263 1.09 -8.25 6.75
CA LYS A 263 2.25 -8.94 7.34
C LYS A 263 3.44 -7.99 7.50
N LEU A 264 3.57 -7.03 6.60
CA LEU A 264 4.58 -5.98 6.62
C LEU A 264 4.28 -4.98 7.73
N THR A 265 3.00 -4.64 7.94
CA THR A 265 2.54 -3.83 9.09
C THR A 265 2.81 -4.56 10.41
N LEU A 266 2.55 -5.87 10.47
CA LEU A 266 2.83 -6.72 11.62
C LEU A 266 4.34 -6.89 11.87
N PHE A 267 5.13 -7.12 10.81
CA PHE A 267 6.58 -7.16 10.84
C PHE A 267 7.16 -5.82 11.27
N MET A 268 6.58 -4.71 10.83
CA MET A 268 6.95 -3.38 11.29
C MET A 268 6.67 -3.19 12.77
N ILE A 269 5.51 -3.61 13.28
CA ILE A 269 5.21 -3.50 14.72
C ILE A 269 6.17 -4.37 15.54
N LEU A 270 6.50 -5.57 15.06
CA LEU A 270 7.47 -6.46 15.70
C LEU A 270 8.91 -5.91 15.63
N LYS A 271 9.33 -5.37 14.49
CA LYS A 271 10.64 -4.73 14.33
C LYS A 271 10.73 -3.38 15.06
N MET A 272 9.63 -2.64 15.14
CA MET A 272 9.52 -1.46 15.97
C MET A 272 9.67 -1.83 17.44
N LYS A 273 9.12 -2.96 17.90
CA LYS A 273 9.38 -3.45 19.26
C LYS A 273 10.88 -3.68 19.48
N GLU A 274 11.56 -4.33 18.55
CA GLU A 274 13.00 -4.62 18.63
C GLU A 274 13.87 -3.34 18.60
N GLU A 275 13.61 -2.44 17.65
CA GLU A 275 14.32 -1.16 17.51
C GLU A 275 13.98 -0.17 18.63
N PHE A 276 12.74 -0.16 19.14
CA PHE A 276 12.32 0.66 20.28
C PHE A 276 12.95 0.16 21.58
N VAL A 277 13.01 -1.15 21.79
CA VAL A 277 13.76 -1.74 22.91
C VAL A 277 15.24 -1.35 22.81
N ASN A 278 15.84 -1.43 21.62
CA ASN A 278 17.24 -1.04 21.39
C ASN A 278 17.50 0.47 21.53
N ALA A 279 16.57 1.33 21.09
CA ALA A 279 16.67 2.78 21.19
C ALA A 279 16.48 3.26 22.64
N VAL A 280 15.52 2.68 23.37
CA VAL A 280 15.28 2.95 24.80
C VAL A 280 16.45 2.43 25.66
N TRP A 281 17.06 1.29 25.29
CA TRP A 281 18.32 0.81 25.87
C TRP A 281 19.49 1.77 25.62
N LYS A 282 19.65 2.29 24.39
CA LYS A 282 20.68 3.29 24.06
C LYS A 282 20.49 4.63 24.78
N GLU A 283 19.25 5.02 25.06
CA GLU A 283 18.91 6.21 25.87
C GLU A 283 18.97 5.95 27.40
N GLY A 284 19.39 4.75 27.84
CA GLY A 284 19.68 4.45 29.24
C GLY A 284 18.46 4.21 30.15
N GLN A 285 17.29 3.91 29.60
CA GLN A 285 16.10 3.58 30.39
C GLN A 285 15.82 2.06 30.37
N ILE A 286 15.87 1.42 31.53
CA ILE A 286 15.60 -0.01 31.72
C ILE A 286 14.09 -0.21 31.93
N PHE A 287 13.45 -1.08 31.13
CA PHE A 287 12.04 -1.43 31.30
C PHE A 287 11.89 -2.92 31.68
N GLU A 288 11.49 -3.21 32.91
CA GLU A 288 11.20 -4.57 33.40
C GLU A 288 9.93 -5.21 32.77
N GLY A 289 9.13 -4.42 32.04
CA GLY A 289 7.86 -4.85 31.45
C GLY A 289 7.94 -5.65 30.14
N CYS A 290 9.12 -5.80 29.52
CA CYS A 290 9.26 -6.59 28.28
C CYS A 290 9.08 -8.10 28.52
N ASN A 291 9.48 -8.58 29.71
CA ASN A 291 9.47 -10.02 30.05
C ASN A 291 8.05 -10.60 30.19
N ALA A 292 7.04 -9.78 30.47
CA ALA A 292 5.64 -10.21 30.58
C ALA A 292 4.96 -10.44 29.21
N TRP A 293 5.56 -9.96 28.12
CA TRP A 293 5.04 -10.12 26.76
C TRP A 293 5.54 -11.38 26.04
N GLU A 294 6.63 -11.99 26.50
CA GLU A 294 7.20 -13.22 25.91
C GLU A 294 6.42 -14.48 26.32
N SER A 295 5.77 -14.46 27.49
CA SER A 295 5.06 -15.62 28.04
C SER A 295 3.65 -15.84 27.47
N GLY A 296 3.15 -14.97 26.57
CA GLY A 296 1.77 -15.00 26.10
C GLY A 296 1.53 -15.31 24.61
N SER A 297 2.57 -15.58 23.81
CA SER A 297 2.42 -15.68 22.34
C SER A 297 2.81 -17.06 21.82
N GLY A 298 1.84 -17.98 21.79
CA GLY A 298 1.91 -19.28 21.08
C GLY A 298 1.90 -19.16 19.54
N TYR A 299 2.66 -18.21 18.99
CA TYR A 299 2.79 -17.97 17.54
C TYR A 299 4.19 -18.25 17.00
N ALA A 300 5.01 -19.01 17.74
CA ALA A 300 6.36 -19.39 17.33
C ALA A 300 6.40 -20.41 16.17
N GLU A 301 5.26 -20.92 15.70
CA GLU A 301 5.23 -22.09 14.80
C GLU A 301 4.88 -21.78 13.33
N VAL A 302 4.69 -20.51 12.94
CA VAL A 302 4.24 -20.15 11.56
C VAL A 302 5.35 -19.50 10.70
N LEU A 303 6.60 -19.51 11.16
CA LEU A 303 7.74 -18.97 10.41
C LEU A 303 8.89 -19.99 10.29
N GLN A 304 8.60 -21.16 9.73
CA GLN A 304 9.64 -21.96 9.08
C GLN A 304 9.42 -21.96 7.56
N PRO A 305 10.47 -21.69 6.76
CA PRO A 305 10.39 -21.72 5.31
C PRO A 305 10.31 -23.18 4.84
N ALA A 306 9.32 -23.47 4.00
CA ALA A 306 9.36 -24.57 3.04
C ALA A 306 9.60 -23.98 1.65
#